data_AF-A0A535XQ93-F1
#
_entry.id   AF-A0A535XQ93-F1
#
_cell.length_a   1.000
_cell.length_b   1.000
_cell.length_c   1.000
_cell.angle_alpha   90.00
_cell.angle_beta   90.00
_cell.angle_gamma   90.00
#
_symmetry.space_group_name_H-M   'P 1'
#
loop_
_entity.id
_entity.type
_entity.pdbx_description
1 polymer ?
#
loop_
_entity_poly.entity_id
_entity_poly.type
_entity_poly.pdbx_seq_one_letter_code
_entity_poly.pdbx_strand_id
1 'polypeptide(L)'
;IRFERDFWMEAEQCYAQALDGDKKQVPAVTSNAGHALWCGIASPEHGAALTGRLMELDMYTGWGIRTLSSKYPTYNPMSYHNGSVWPHDNSLIVQGFARYGQREEAAEVVGALIEAGRRFPNAQLPELWCGFQRDLRFSSRPADYLVSCIPQAWSAGMVFLCLRALLGMQPDLNTQRLLLDPALPAWLDRVDVRDMRLFDSRVTFRVRRSQRGDRIAGGRGRVARAAATA
;
A
#
# COMPACT_ATOMS: atom_id res chain seq x y z
N ILE A 1 19.06 -15.24 8.23
CA ILE A 1 18.01 -14.86 9.21
C ILE A 1 16.86 -15.84 9.05
N ARG A 2 16.30 -16.40 10.13
CA ARG A 2 15.09 -17.25 10.07
C ARG A 2 13.89 -16.36 10.40
N PHE A 3 13.60 -15.39 9.53
CA PHE A 3 12.69 -14.27 9.81
C PHE A 3 11.31 -14.74 10.24
N GLU A 4 10.67 -15.60 9.45
CA GLU A 4 9.32 -16.06 9.76
C GLU A 4 9.26 -16.86 11.07
N ARG A 5 10.24 -17.74 11.33
CA ARG A 5 10.32 -18.47 12.60
C ARG A 5 10.33 -17.52 13.80
N ASP A 6 11.07 -16.43 13.70
CA ASP A 6 11.33 -15.54 14.84
C ASP A 6 10.22 -14.47 15.00
N PHE A 7 9.60 -14.03 13.91
CA PHE A 7 8.66 -12.90 13.92
C PHE A 7 7.20 -13.27 13.65
N TRP A 8 6.90 -14.41 13.04
CA TRP A 8 5.50 -14.76 12.74
C TRP A 8 4.74 -15.05 14.03
N MET A 9 3.56 -14.43 14.16
CA MET A 9 2.65 -14.58 15.28
C MET A 9 1.38 -15.27 14.79
N GLU A 10 1.33 -16.60 14.93
CA GLU A 10 0.23 -17.42 14.40
C GLU A 10 -1.15 -16.94 14.87
N ALA A 11 -1.29 -16.57 16.15
CA ALA A 11 -2.57 -16.12 16.68
C ALA A 11 -3.05 -14.77 16.08
N GLU A 12 -2.11 -13.92 15.67
CA GLU A 12 -2.41 -12.61 15.10
C GLU A 12 -2.40 -12.61 13.57
N GLN A 13 -1.92 -13.69 12.93
CA GLN A 13 -1.68 -13.77 11.48
C GLN A 13 -0.86 -12.55 10.98
N CYS A 14 0.18 -12.20 11.75
CA CYS A 14 0.98 -10.99 11.55
C CYS A 14 2.44 -11.22 11.98
N TYR A 15 3.34 -10.32 11.58
CA TYR A 15 4.70 -10.28 12.10
C TYR A 15 4.80 -9.38 13.33
N ALA A 16 5.51 -9.85 14.36
CA ALA A 16 5.82 -9.10 15.56
C ALA A 16 6.56 -7.79 15.20
N GLN A 17 6.24 -6.71 15.91
CA GLN A 17 6.87 -5.41 15.70
C GLN A 17 8.39 -5.45 15.93
N ALA A 18 8.82 -6.24 16.90
CA ALA A 18 10.21 -6.37 17.30
C ALA A 18 10.45 -7.68 18.08
N LEU A 19 11.72 -7.98 18.30
CA LEU A 19 12.16 -8.86 19.36
C LEU A 19 12.78 -8.00 20.48
N ASP A 20 12.43 -8.29 21.73
CA ASP A 20 12.99 -7.58 22.89
C ASP A 20 14.45 -8.01 23.19
N GLY A 21 14.99 -7.52 24.31
CA GLY A 21 16.36 -7.85 24.76
C GLY A 21 16.60 -9.35 24.97
N ASP A 22 15.56 -10.09 25.32
CA ASP A 22 15.58 -11.55 25.54
C ASP A 22 15.21 -12.35 24.29
N LYS A 23 15.10 -11.68 23.13
CA LYS A 23 14.67 -12.27 21.85
C LYS A 23 13.25 -12.82 21.85
N LYS A 24 12.38 -12.32 22.73
CA LYS A 24 10.94 -12.63 22.71
C LYS A 24 10.22 -11.66 21.81
N GLN A 25 9.19 -12.16 21.13
CA GLN A 25 8.33 -11.33 20.28
C GLN A 25 7.64 -10.25 21.10
N VAL A 26 7.65 -9.02 20.59
CA VAL A 26 6.77 -7.93 21.04
C VAL A 26 5.47 -8.04 20.24
N PRO A 27 4.37 -8.55 20.83
CA PRO A 27 3.24 -9.01 20.07
C PRO A 27 2.26 -7.88 19.77
N ALA A 28 2.72 -6.88 19.01
CA ALA A 28 1.93 -5.74 18.58
C ALA A 28 1.63 -5.83 17.09
N VAL A 29 0.35 -5.78 16.70
CA VAL A 29 -0.06 -5.66 15.30
C VAL A 29 0.08 -4.20 14.87
N THR A 30 1.01 -3.97 13.96
CA THR A 30 1.36 -2.64 13.45
C THR A 30 1.43 -2.63 11.93
N SER A 31 1.39 -1.44 11.33
CA SER A 31 1.45 -1.27 9.88
C SER A 31 2.79 -1.73 9.28
N ASN A 32 3.88 -1.63 10.05
CA ASN A 32 5.23 -2.03 9.65
C ASN A 32 5.34 -3.49 9.20
N ALA A 33 4.46 -4.38 9.68
CA ALA A 33 4.44 -5.77 9.23
C ALA A 33 4.24 -5.85 7.70
N GLY A 34 3.49 -4.93 7.10
CA GLY A 34 3.29 -4.86 5.64
C GLY A 34 4.59 -4.58 4.86
N HIS A 35 5.64 -4.07 5.51
CA HIS A 35 6.96 -3.90 4.88
C HIS A 35 7.62 -5.24 4.59
N ALA A 36 7.28 -6.31 5.33
CA ALA A 36 7.73 -7.67 5.02
C ALA A 36 7.25 -8.12 3.63
N LEU A 37 6.04 -7.67 3.24
CA LEU A 37 5.53 -7.89 1.89
C LEU A 37 6.29 -7.01 0.89
N TRP A 38 6.42 -5.71 1.17
CA TRP A 38 7.13 -4.81 0.26
C TRP A 38 8.56 -5.29 -0.09
N CYS A 39 9.33 -5.73 0.90
CA CYS A 39 10.70 -6.22 0.69
C CYS A 39 10.76 -7.65 0.13
N GLY A 40 9.65 -8.40 0.17
CA GLY A 40 9.58 -9.76 -0.37
C GLY A 40 10.19 -10.83 0.53
N ILE A 41 10.27 -10.61 1.85
CA ILE A 41 10.84 -11.58 2.80
C ILE A 41 9.81 -12.62 3.30
N ALA A 42 8.51 -12.31 3.23
CA ALA A 42 7.45 -13.21 3.63
C ALA A 42 7.24 -14.35 2.62
N SER A 43 6.77 -15.49 3.09
CA SER A 43 6.25 -16.56 2.24
C SER A 43 4.95 -16.13 1.55
N PRO A 44 4.58 -16.75 0.42
CA PRO A 44 3.31 -16.46 -0.25
C PRO A 44 2.08 -16.67 0.64
N GLU A 45 2.08 -17.72 1.47
CA GLU A 45 1.01 -18.05 2.41
C GLU A 45 0.81 -16.94 3.46
N HIS A 46 1.88 -16.56 4.15
CA HIS A 46 1.82 -15.44 5.09
C HIS A 46 1.53 -14.11 4.40
N GLY A 47 1.85 -13.97 3.11
CA GLY A 47 1.50 -12.82 2.31
C GLY A 47 0.00 -12.55 2.24
N ALA A 48 -0.77 -13.58 1.95
CA ALA A 48 -2.23 -13.50 1.92
C ALA A 48 -2.79 -13.26 3.33
N ALA A 49 -2.32 -14.02 4.32
CA ALA A 49 -2.77 -13.90 5.71
C ALA A 49 -2.53 -12.50 6.29
N LEU A 50 -1.33 -11.95 6.12
CA LEU A 50 -0.98 -10.61 6.60
C LEU A 50 -1.79 -9.52 5.89
N THR A 51 -2.05 -9.66 4.59
CA THR A 51 -2.89 -8.70 3.86
C THR A 51 -4.29 -8.66 4.46
N GLY A 52 -4.93 -9.83 4.63
CA GLY A 52 -6.23 -9.91 5.28
C GLY A 52 -6.20 -9.30 6.69
N ARG A 53 -5.17 -9.61 7.47
CA ARG A 53 -5.01 -9.07 8.83
C ARG A 53 -4.90 -7.56 8.89
N LEU A 54 -4.17 -6.94 7.96
CA LEU A 54 -4.01 -5.47 7.90
C LEU A 54 -5.26 -4.75 7.37
N MET A 55 -6.13 -5.47 6.65
CA MET A 55 -7.42 -4.97 6.17
C MET A 55 -8.55 -5.06 7.21
N GLU A 56 -8.34 -5.75 8.33
CA GLU A 56 -9.28 -5.77 9.45
C GLU A 56 -9.57 -4.37 10.00
N LEU A 57 -10.79 -4.17 10.53
CA LEU A 57 -11.29 -2.84 10.97
C LEU A 57 -10.46 -2.21 12.11
N ASP A 58 -9.75 -3.03 12.90
CA ASP A 58 -8.87 -2.51 13.94
C ASP A 58 -7.58 -1.88 13.37
N MET A 59 -7.23 -2.19 12.12
CA MET A 59 -6.10 -1.64 11.38
C MET A 59 -6.56 -0.66 10.29
N TYR A 60 -7.38 -1.11 9.35
CA TYR A 60 -7.86 -0.32 8.23
C TYR A 60 -9.00 0.63 8.64
N THR A 61 -8.73 1.92 8.50
CA THR A 61 -9.60 3.00 8.98
C THR A 61 -10.68 3.40 7.97
N GLY A 62 -10.57 2.96 6.71
CA GLY A 62 -11.27 3.57 5.56
C GLY A 62 -10.62 4.85 5.03
N TRP A 63 -9.55 5.32 5.68
CA TRP A 63 -8.61 6.35 5.22
C TRP A 63 -7.20 5.80 5.02
N GLY A 64 -6.99 4.49 5.15
CA GLY A 64 -5.69 3.82 5.17
C GLY A 64 -5.48 2.99 6.43
N ILE A 65 -4.39 2.23 6.45
CA ILE A 65 -3.94 1.36 7.53
C ILE A 65 -3.22 2.22 8.58
N ARG A 66 -3.67 2.12 9.84
CA ARG A 66 -3.09 2.85 10.96
C ARG A 66 -1.84 2.15 11.50
N THR A 67 -1.00 2.91 12.20
CA THR A 67 0.29 2.45 12.72
C THR A 67 0.20 1.38 13.82
N LEU A 68 -0.89 1.34 14.58
CA LEU A 68 -1.13 0.35 15.65
C LEU A 68 -2.61 -0.02 15.71
N SER A 69 -2.90 -1.32 15.85
CA SER A 69 -4.26 -1.81 16.00
C SER A 69 -5.01 -1.12 17.14
N SER A 70 -6.27 -0.76 16.88
CA SER A 70 -7.13 -0.12 17.87
C SER A 70 -7.50 -1.01 19.06
N LYS A 71 -7.15 -2.29 19.03
CA LYS A 71 -7.36 -3.24 20.14
C LYS A 71 -6.28 -3.14 21.23
N TYR A 72 -5.16 -2.47 20.97
CA TYR A 72 -4.06 -2.37 21.94
C TYR A 72 -4.28 -1.23 22.94
N PRO A 73 -3.95 -1.41 24.24
CA PRO A 73 -4.14 -0.38 25.26
C PRO A 73 -3.40 0.93 24.98
N THR A 74 -2.29 0.86 24.24
CA THR A 74 -1.46 2.02 23.87
C THR A 74 -1.94 2.72 22.61
N TYR A 75 -3.02 2.24 21.97
CA TYR A 75 -3.62 2.89 20.82
C TYR A 75 -4.15 4.27 21.19
N ASN A 76 -3.75 5.26 20.39
CA ASN A 76 -4.26 6.60 20.43
C ASN A 76 -4.34 7.12 18.98
N PRO A 77 -5.54 7.42 18.45
CA PRO A 77 -5.71 7.89 17.07
C PRO A 77 -4.96 9.20 16.78
N MET A 78 -4.66 9.98 17.82
CA MET A 78 -3.94 11.25 17.74
C MET A 78 -2.45 11.10 18.12
N SER A 79 -1.95 9.87 18.29
CA SER A 79 -0.53 9.62 18.52
C SER A 79 0.24 9.56 17.20
N TYR A 80 1.48 10.05 17.21
CA TYR A 80 2.35 10.05 16.05
C TYR A 80 2.65 8.63 15.53
N HIS A 81 2.88 7.65 16.41
CA HIS A 81 3.21 6.26 16.03
C HIS A 81 2.26 5.18 16.58
N ASN A 82 1.29 5.54 17.43
CA ASN A 82 0.42 4.54 18.07
C ASN A 82 -1.04 4.62 17.60
N GLY A 83 -1.29 4.94 16.33
CA GLY A 83 -2.66 4.94 15.81
C GLY A 83 -2.96 5.95 14.73
N SER A 84 -2.01 6.77 14.31
CA SER A 84 -2.13 7.61 13.11
C SER A 84 -2.03 6.79 11.82
N VAL A 85 -2.37 7.41 10.70
CA VAL A 85 -2.22 6.86 9.34
C VAL A 85 -1.21 7.71 8.58
N TRP A 86 -0.20 7.04 8.02
CA TRP A 86 0.87 7.69 7.29
C TRP A 86 0.78 7.34 5.80
N PRO A 87 0.70 8.34 4.89
CA PRO A 87 0.55 8.09 3.47
C PRO A 87 1.76 7.34 2.86
N HIS A 88 2.97 7.72 3.29
CA HIS A 88 4.20 7.07 2.83
C HIS A 88 4.25 5.60 3.24
N ASP A 89 3.95 5.29 4.50
CA ASP A 89 3.93 3.93 5.05
C ASP A 89 2.93 3.05 4.31
N ASN A 90 1.71 3.56 4.12
CA ASN A 90 0.67 2.87 3.38
C ASN A 90 1.06 2.58 1.93
N SER A 91 1.81 3.45 1.27
CA SER A 91 2.28 3.18 -0.10
C SER A 91 3.27 2.01 -0.18
N LEU A 92 4.07 1.77 0.86
CA LEU A 92 4.92 0.60 0.97
C LEU A 92 4.07 -0.67 1.14
N ILE A 93 3.08 -0.62 2.04
CA ILE A 93 2.17 -1.74 2.31
C ILE A 93 1.39 -2.11 1.04
N VAL A 94 0.81 -1.14 0.34
CA VAL A 94 0.13 -1.32 -0.95
C VAL A 94 1.03 -1.95 -2.00
N GLN A 95 2.29 -1.51 -2.09
CA GLN A 95 3.25 -2.13 -3.02
C GLN A 95 3.58 -3.58 -2.62
N GLY A 96 3.56 -3.88 -1.31
CA GLY A 96 3.63 -5.22 -0.77
C GLY A 96 2.42 -6.08 -1.17
N PHE A 97 1.20 -5.59 -0.95
CA PHE A 97 -0.04 -6.26 -1.38
C PHE A 97 0.01 -6.60 -2.88
N ALA A 98 0.33 -5.62 -3.72
CA ALA A 98 0.47 -5.83 -5.16
C ALA A 98 1.56 -6.86 -5.52
N ARG A 99 2.67 -6.91 -4.77
CA ARG A 99 3.75 -7.90 -4.98
C ARG A 99 3.28 -9.33 -4.70
N TYR A 100 2.34 -9.52 -3.76
CA TYR A 100 1.79 -10.82 -3.36
C TYR A 100 0.43 -11.12 -4.01
N GLY A 101 0.09 -10.40 -5.08
CA GLY A 101 -1.14 -10.64 -5.86
C GLY A 101 -2.44 -10.10 -5.23
N GLN A 102 -2.37 -9.45 -4.07
CA GLN A 102 -3.50 -8.88 -3.32
C GLN A 102 -3.89 -7.51 -3.89
N ARG A 103 -4.35 -7.54 -5.14
CA ARG A 103 -4.51 -6.35 -5.99
C ARG A 103 -5.74 -5.52 -5.64
N GLU A 104 -6.80 -6.17 -5.17
CA GLU A 104 -8.06 -5.50 -4.82
C GLU A 104 -7.87 -4.68 -3.54
N GLU A 105 -7.23 -5.26 -2.54
CA GLU A 105 -6.84 -4.61 -1.29
C GLU A 105 -5.88 -3.46 -1.54
N ALA A 106 -4.89 -3.66 -2.42
CA ALA A 106 -4.00 -2.59 -2.85
C ALA A 106 -4.77 -1.43 -3.48
N ALA A 107 -5.70 -1.72 -4.41
CA ALA A 107 -6.50 -0.71 -5.08
C ALA A 107 -7.47 0.02 -4.14
N GLU A 108 -8.03 -0.68 -3.16
CA GLU A 108 -8.88 -0.13 -2.11
C GLU A 108 -8.12 0.89 -1.26
N VAL A 109 -6.97 0.49 -0.70
CA VAL A 109 -6.16 1.39 0.14
C VAL A 109 -5.69 2.60 -0.67
N VAL A 110 -5.26 2.42 -1.92
CA VAL A 110 -4.91 3.56 -2.79
C VAL A 110 -6.11 4.50 -3.00
N GLY A 111 -7.30 3.94 -3.22
CA GLY A 111 -8.53 4.72 -3.31
C GLY A 111 -8.77 5.58 -2.07
N ALA A 112 -8.63 4.98 -0.88
CA ALA A 112 -8.79 5.67 0.39
C ALA A 112 -7.76 6.80 0.58
N LEU A 113 -6.49 6.57 0.23
CA LEU A 113 -5.41 7.58 0.34
C LEU A 113 -5.61 8.76 -0.62
N ILE A 114 -5.99 8.49 -1.88
CA ILE A 114 -6.25 9.53 -2.87
C ILE A 114 -7.49 10.33 -2.47
N GLU A 115 -8.53 9.67 -1.99
CA GLU A 115 -9.72 10.34 -1.49
C GLU A 115 -9.40 11.22 -0.27
N ALA A 116 -8.63 10.71 0.70
CA ALA A 116 -8.14 11.48 1.83
C ALA A 116 -7.39 12.73 1.36
N GLY A 117 -6.42 12.57 0.46
CA GLY A 117 -5.63 13.67 -0.11
C GLY A 117 -6.49 14.77 -0.75
N ARG A 118 -7.53 14.40 -1.49
CA ARG A 118 -8.47 15.36 -2.13
C ARG A 118 -9.30 16.15 -1.12
N ARG A 119 -9.44 15.67 0.12
CA ARG A 119 -10.19 16.33 1.19
C ARG A 119 -9.32 17.28 2.03
N PHE A 120 -7.99 17.22 1.89
CA PHE A 120 -7.08 18.20 2.49
C PHE A 120 -6.99 19.49 1.66
N PRO A 121 -6.71 20.65 2.29
CA PRO A 121 -6.55 21.91 1.57
C PRO A 121 -5.55 21.81 0.42
N ASN A 122 -5.92 22.39 -0.73
CA ASN A 122 -5.11 22.37 -1.97
C ASN A 122 -4.73 20.97 -2.48
N ALA A 123 -5.42 19.92 -2.03
CA ALA A 123 -5.07 18.51 -2.30
C ALA A 123 -3.63 18.15 -1.91
N GLN A 124 -3.10 18.81 -0.87
CA GLN A 124 -1.76 18.57 -0.35
C GLN A 124 -1.82 17.52 0.76
N LEU A 125 -1.05 16.44 0.59
CA LEU A 125 -0.98 15.39 1.59
C LEU A 125 -0.14 15.86 2.79
N PRO A 126 -0.69 15.80 4.01
CA PRO A 126 0.09 16.01 5.21
C PRO A 126 1.08 14.85 5.41
N GLU A 127 2.00 15.03 6.34
CA GLU A 127 2.88 13.99 6.83
C GLU A 127 2.12 12.73 7.32
N LEU A 128 1.04 12.94 8.08
CA LEU A 128 0.13 11.94 8.62
C LEU A 128 -1.22 12.57 8.94
N TRP A 129 -2.24 11.74 9.19
CA TRP A 129 -3.50 12.15 9.82
C TRP A 129 -3.88 11.22 10.97
N CYS A 130 -4.82 11.66 11.80
CA CYS A 130 -5.29 10.87 12.92
C CYS A 130 -6.02 9.61 12.43
N GLY A 131 -5.74 8.45 13.01
CA GLY A 131 -6.34 7.19 12.57
C GLY A 131 -7.68 6.89 13.22
N PHE A 132 -8.59 7.86 13.25
CA PHE A 132 -9.99 7.55 13.59
C PHE A 132 -10.63 6.70 12.48
N GLN A 133 -11.58 5.85 12.86
CA GLN A 133 -12.40 5.15 11.86
C GLN A 133 -13.15 6.18 11.01
N ARG A 134 -13.23 5.92 9.71
CA ARG A 134 -13.99 6.74 8.77
C ARG A 134 -15.47 6.77 9.16
N ASP A 135 -15.99 7.99 9.35
CA ASP A 135 -17.42 8.21 9.57
C ASP A 135 -18.12 8.52 8.25
N LEU A 136 -19.04 7.64 7.84
CA LEU A 136 -19.79 7.76 6.59
C LEU A 136 -21.01 8.70 6.70
N ARG A 137 -21.39 9.16 7.90
CA ARG A 137 -22.64 9.91 8.12
C ARG A 137 -22.60 11.34 7.57
N PHE A 138 -21.43 11.98 7.51
CA PHE A 138 -21.34 13.43 7.22
C PHE A 138 -20.32 13.82 6.13
N SER A 139 -19.99 12.91 5.19
CA SER A 139 -18.89 13.13 4.22
C SER A 139 -17.63 13.68 4.91
N SER A 140 -17.22 13.00 5.99
CA SER A 140 -16.10 13.43 6.83
C SER A 140 -14.78 13.41 6.07
N ARG A 141 -13.83 14.27 6.45
CA ARG A 141 -12.42 14.16 6.04
C ARG A 141 -11.63 13.49 7.17
N PRO A 142 -10.45 12.92 6.88
CA PRO A 142 -9.57 12.46 7.96
C PRO A 142 -9.33 13.60 8.96
N ALA A 143 -9.33 13.27 10.24
CA ALA A 143 -9.07 14.26 11.27
C ALA A 143 -7.60 14.69 11.22
N ASP A 144 -7.37 16.01 11.30
CA ASP A 144 -6.04 16.58 11.19
C ASP A 144 -5.12 16.11 12.32
N TYR A 145 -3.85 15.90 11.99
CA TYR A 145 -2.79 15.86 12.98
C TYR A 145 -2.20 17.28 13.09
N LEU A 146 -2.48 17.97 14.21
CA LEU A 146 -2.31 19.43 14.33
C LEU A 146 -0.89 19.96 14.08
N VAL A 147 0.14 19.12 14.27
CA VAL A 147 1.56 19.52 14.11
C VAL A 147 2.21 18.87 12.89
N SER A 148 1.42 18.37 11.93
CA SER A 148 1.94 17.78 10.69
C SER A 148 2.49 18.82 9.72
N CYS A 149 3.55 18.46 8.99
CA CYS A 149 4.01 19.23 7.84
C CYS A 149 3.06 19.07 6.64
N ILE A 150 2.69 20.19 5.98
CA ILE A 150 1.80 20.19 4.81
C ILE A 150 2.34 21.16 3.73
N PRO A 151 2.67 20.68 2.51
CA PRO A 151 2.80 19.27 2.13
C PRO A 151 4.05 18.64 2.76
N GLN A 152 4.05 17.30 2.89
CA GLN A 152 5.24 16.56 3.29
C GLN A 152 5.86 15.79 2.11
N ALA A 153 7.19 15.85 1.99
CA ALA A 153 7.92 15.31 0.84
C ALA A 153 7.70 13.79 0.63
N TRP A 154 7.77 12.99 1.70
CA TRP A 154 7.52 11.54 1.57
C TRP A 154 6.05 11.22 1.26
N SER A 155 5.11 12.02 1.75
CA SER A 155 3.69 11.84 1.47
C SER A 155 3.38 12.18 0.01
N ALA A 156 4.01 13.22 -0.54
CA ALA A 156 3.96 13.51 -1.97
C ALA A 156 4.57 12.37 -2.81
N GLY A 157 5.65 11.75 -2.33
CA GLY A 157 6.30 10.60 -2.98
C GLY A 157 5.41 9.36 -3.10
N MET A 158 4.43 9.19 -2.20
CA MET A 158 3.55 8.02 -2.15
C MET A 158 2.86 7.76 -3.50
N VAL A 159 2.48 8.82 -4.22
CA VAL A 159 1.63 8.74 -5.42
C VAL A 159 2.30 7.91 -6.52
N PHE A 160 3.62 8.04 -6.66
CA PHE A 160 4.39 7.28 -7.64
C PHE A 160 4.41 5.79 -7.31
N LEU A 161 4.51 5.43 -6.03
CA LEU A 161 4.52 4.05 -5.60
C LEU A 161 3.12 3.42 -5.68
N CYS A 162 2.07 4.17 -5.31
CA CYS A 162 0.68 3.77 -5.53
C CYS A 162 0.40 3.51 -7.02
N LEU A 163 0.87 4.40 -7.92
CA LEU A 163 0.72 4.21 -9.36
C LEU A 163 1.42 2.95 -9.85
N ARG A 164 2.65 2.70 -9.37
CA ARG A 164 3.41 1.48 -9.68
C ARG A 164 2.65 0.22 -9.24
N ALA A 165 2.08 0.25 -8.03
CA ALA A 165 1.32 -0.86 -7.45
C ALA A 165 0.02 -1.13 -8.23
N LEU A 166 -0.78 -0.10 -8.53
CA LEU A 166 -2.01 -0.23 -9.32
C LEU A 166 -1.78 -0.82 -10.71
N LEU A 167 -0.62 -0.56 -11.30
CA LEU A 167 -0.25 -1.06 -12.62
C LEU A 167 0.45 -2.42 -12.56
N GLY A 168 0.78 -2.92 -11.37
CA GLY A 168 1.55 -4.16 -11.18
C GLY A 168 2.91 -4.10 -11.88
N MET A 169 3.56 -2.92 -11.92
CA MET A 169 4.79 -2.71 -12.69
C MET A 169 5.99 -3.46 -12.10
N GLN A 170 6.51 -4.42 -12.88
CA GLN A 170 7.75 -5.12 -12.59
C GLN A 170 8.72 -5.10 -13.78
N PRO A 171 9.93 -4.55 -13.63
CA PRO A 171 10.96 -4.69 -14.65
C PRO A 171 11.48 -6.13 -14.65
N ASP A 172 11.47 -6.77 -15.81
CA ASP A 172 12.13 -8.05 -16.05
C ASP A 172 13.51 -7.79 -16.65
N LEU A 173 14.56 -8.10 -15.88
CA LEU A 173 15.95 -7.87 -16.28
C LEU A 173 16.41 -8.83 -17.38
N ASN A 174 15.82 -10.02 -17.48
CA ASN A 174 16.21 -11.04 -18.46
C ASN A 174 15.71 -10.68 -19.85
N THR A 175 14.44 -10.26 -19.95
CA THR A 175 13.83 -9.87 -21.23
C THR A 175 13.93 -8.38 -21.52
N GLN A 176 14.41 -7.58 -20.55
CA GLN A 176 14.40 -6.12 -20.57
C GLN A 176 13.02 -5.54 -20.91
N ARG A 177 11.96 -6.17 -20.39
CA ARG A 177 10.58 -5.72 -20.55
C ARG A 177 10.03 -5.19 -19.23
N LEU A 178 9.01 -4.37 -19.33
CA LEU A 178 8.14 -4.03 -18.22
C LEU A 178 6.94 -4.98 -18.23
N LEU A 179 6.84 -5.81 -17.20
CA LEU A 179 5.65 -6.60 -16.93
C LEU A 179 4.64 -5.73 -16.18
N LEU A 180 3.37 -5.83 -16.58
CA LEU A 180 2.25 -5.16 -15.95
C LEU A 180 1.21 -6.18 -15.51
N ASP A 181 0.73 -6.04 -14.28
CA ASP A 181 -0.45 -6.75 -13.78
C ASP A 181 -1.46 -5.77 -13.19
N PRO A 182 -2.10 -4.94 -14.04
CA PRO A 182 -2.92 -3.83 -13.57
C PRO A 182 -4.23 -4.31 -12.92
N ALA A 183 -4.61 -3.59 -11.87
CA ALA A 183 -5.92 -3.66 -11.23
C ALA A 183 -6.38 -2.23 -10.88
N LEU A 184 -6.95 -1.54 -11.87
CA LEU A 184 -7.39 -0.16 -11.70
C LEU A 184 -8.70 -0.11 -10.88
N PRO A 185 -8.78 0.76 -9.85
CA PRO A 185 -9.98 0.91 -9.04
C PRO A 185 -11.12 1.55 -9.86
N ALA A 186 -12.35 1.44 -9.34
CA ALA A 186 -13.53 1.81 -10.11
C ALA A 186 -13.60 3.28 -10.55
N TRP A 187 -12.95 4.17 -9.80
CA TRP A 187 -12.87 5.61 -10.08
C TRP A 187 -11.76 6.00 -11.06
N LEU A 188 -10.88 5.05 -11.47
CA LEU A 188 -9.75 5.31 -12.35
C LEU A 188 -9.91 4.58 -13.69
N ASP A 189 -10.51 5.24 -14.66
CA ASP A 189 -10.79 4.64 -15.96
C ASP A 189 -9.54 4.34 -16.79
N ARG A 190 -8.49 5.14 -16.62
CA ARG A 190 -7.32 5.12 -17.50
C ARG A 190 -6.08 5.70 -16.83
N VAL A 191 -4.95 5.07 -17.14
CA VAL A 191 -3.61 5.62 -16.91
C VAL A 191 -2.87 5.72 -18.24
N ASP A 192 -2.31 6.89 -18.54
CA ASP A 192 -1.39 7.11 -19.65
C ASP A 192 0.03 7.30 -19.10
N VAL A 193 0.93 6.39 -19.45
CA VAL A 193 2.36 6.54 -19.16
C VAL A 193 3.05 6.95 -20.45
N ARG A 194 3.69 8.13 -20.46
CA ARG A 194 4.34 8.69 -21.65
C ARG A 194 5.81 8.87 -21.40
N ASP A 195 6.61 8.50 -22.39
CA ASP A 195 8.05 8.76 -22.44
C ASP A 195 8.83 8.27 -21.21
N MET A 196 8.36 7.18 -20.58
CA MET A 196 9.00 6.62 -19.39
C MET A 196 10.27 5.90 -19.80
N ARG A 197 11.38 6.23 -19.15
CA ARG A 197 12.65 5.52 -19.35
C ARG A 197 12.53 4.09 -18.82
N LEU A 198 12.86 3.12 -19.68
CA LEU A 198 12.90 1.71 -19.37
C LEU A 198 14.20 1.14 -19.95
N PHE A 199 15.16 0.87 -19.07
CA PHE A 199 16.54 0.51 -19.44
C PHE A 199 17.19 1.56 -20.36
N ASP A 200 17.56 1.16 -21.56
CA ASP A 200 18.15 1.94 -22.65
C ASP A 200 17.12 2.59 -23.57
N SER A 201 15.83 2.35 -23.33
CA SER A 201 14.72 2.76 -24.19
C SER A 201 13.73 3.68 -23.48
N ARG A 202 12.82 4.30 -24.25
CA ARG A 202 11.66 5.02 -23.72
C ARG A 202 10.39 4.33 -24.18
N VAL A 203 9.43 4.18 -23.27
CA VAL A 203 8.15 3.52 -23.52
C VAL A 203 6.99 4.45 -23.25
N THR A 204 5.98 4.36 -24.12
CA THR A 204 4.68 5.01 -23.96
C THR A 204 3.62 3.93 -24.07
N PHE A 205 2.77 3.83 -23.06
CA PHE A 205 1.67 2.87 -23.02
C PHE A 205 0.49 3.43 -22.24
N ARG A 206 -0.63 2.75 -22.37
CA ARG A 206 -1.90 3.10 -21.73
C ARG A 206 -2.49 1.85 -21.10
N VAL A 207 -3.01 2.01 -19.89
CA VAL A 207 -3.87 1.01 -19.26
C VAL A 207 -5.27 1.61 -19.16
N ARG A 208 -6.28 0.86 -19.61
CA ARG A 208 -7.70 1.24 -19.53
C ARG A 208 -8.48 0.18 -18.79
N ARG A 209 -9.33 0.60 -17.87
CA ARG A 209 -10.27 -0.28 -17.19
C ARG A 209 -11.32 -0.82 -18.19
N SER A 210 -11.71 -2.08 -18.01
CA SER A 210 -12.78 -2.72 -18.80
C SER A 210 -13.49 -3.78 -17.98
N GLN A 211 -14.76 -4.07 -18.32
CA GLN A 211 -15.56 -5.10 -17.65
C GLN A 211 -14.95 -6.52 -17.73
N ARG A 212 -14.07 -6.77 -18.71
CA ARG A 212 -13.37 -8.07 -18.88
C ARG A 212 -11.93 -8.05 -18.32
N GLY A 213 -11.63 -7.10 -17.44
CA GLY A 213 -10.27 -6.84 -16.94
C GLY A 213 -9.52 -5.76 -17.74
N ASP A 214 -8.51 -5.19 -17.12
CA ASP A 214 -7.79 -4.03 -17.66
C ASP A 214 -7.09 -4.34 -18.99
N ARG A 215 -7.04 -3.35 -19.88
CA ARG A 215 -6.43 -3.47 -21.21
C ARG A 215 -5.19 -2.61 -21.29
N ILE A 216 -4.08 -3.22 -21.73
CA ILE A 216 -2.81 -2.54 -21.98
C ILE A 216 -2.70 -2.28 -23.49
N ALA A 217 -2.34 -1.07 -23.87
CA ALA A 217 -2.10 -0.68 -25.26
C ALA A 217 -0.81 0.14 -25.39
N GLY A 218 -0.06 -0.06 -26.47
CA GLY A 218 1.23 0.60 -26.70
C GLY A 218 2.41 -0.21 -26.16
N GLY A 219 3.52 0.47 -25.87
CA GLY A 219 4.72 -0.15 -25.30
C GLY A 219 5.66 -0.87 -26.30
N ARG A 220 5.33 -0.91 -27.60
CA ARG A 220 6.19 -1.39 -28.71
C ARG A 220 6.95 -2.71 -28.40
N GLY A 221 6.30 -3.68 -27.76
CA GLY A 221 6.90 -4.97 -27.39
C GLY A 221 7.84 -4.95 -26.18
N ARG A 222 8.10 -3.78 -25.59
CA ARG A 222 8.84 -3.58 -24.34
C ARG A 222 7.94 -3.59 -23.10
N VAL A 223 6.62 -3.59 -23.30
CA VAL A 223 5.62 -3.73 -22.24
C VAL A 223 4.81 -4.98 -22.51
N ALA A 224 4.65 -5.83 -21.49
CA ALA A 224 3.88 -7.07 -21.57
C ALA A 224 3.00 -7.22 -20.33
N ARG A 225 1.93 -8.01 -20.45
CA ARG A 225 1.17 -8.44 -19.28
C ARG A 225 1.99 -9.49 -18.52
N ALA A 226 2.04 -9.41 -17.19
CA ALA A 226 2.63 -10.46 -16.37
C ALA A 226 1.87 -11.77 -16.61
N ALA A 227 2.57 -12.90 -16.70
CA ALA A 227 1.92 -14.19 -16.65
C ALA A 227 1.19 -14.33 -15.31
N ALA A 228 0.03 -14.99 -15.28
CA ALA A 228 -0.60 -15.34 -14.02
C ALA A 228 0.42 -16.17 -13.22
N THR A 229 0.88 -15.65 -12.09
CA THR A 229 1.65 -16.43 -11.12
C THR A 229 0.74 -17.53 -10.60
N ALA A 230 1.14 -18.78 -10.84
CA ALA A 230 0.49 -19.98 -10.31
C ALA A 230 0.65 -20.08 -8.79
#